data_AF-A0A4Y7U3F2-F1
#
_entry.id   AF-A0A4Y7U3F2-F1
#
_cell.length_a   1.000
_cell.length_b   1.000
_cell.length_c   1.000
_cell.angle_alpha   90.00
_cell.angle_beta   90.00
_cell.angle_gamma   90.00
#
_symmetry.space_group_name_H-M   'P 1'
#
loop_
_entity.id
_entity.type
_entity.pdbx_description
1 polymer ?
#
loop_
_entity_poly.entity_id
_entity_poly.type
_entity_poly.pdbx_seq_one_letter_code
_entity_poly.pdbx_strand_id
1 'polypeptide(L)'
;VWDTKKDTVYYFDKTNGLSDNIVKGIIEDNHQHIWVTTSNGLSVLTVEPNAKGILKISSRNFSAKDGLHDNYFNTHGIYKLRNGDILLGGTEGYTTVNPNKMAEKSKPP
;
A
#
# COMPACT_ATOMS: atom_id res chain seq x y z
N VAL A 1 -1.38 -12.00 -2.62
CA VAL A 1 -0.38 -12.45 -1.61
C VAL A 1 -0.32 -13.96 -1.63
N TRP A 2 0.86 -14.57 -1.70
CA TRP A 2 1.01 -16.04 -1.74
C TRP A 2 1.57 -16.54 -0.40
N ASP A 3 0.83 -17.43 0.26
CA ASP A 3 1.30 -18.20 1.42
C ASP A 3 1.92 -19.51 0.93
N THR A 4 3.24 -19.56 0.86
CA THR A 4 4.00 -20.72 0.39
C THR A 4 3.91 -21.92 1.33
N LYS A 5 3.57 -21.73 2.61
CA LYS A 5 3.46 -22.82 3.59
C LYS A 5 2.17 -23.62 3.41
N LYS A 6 1.12 -22.95 2.95
CA LYS A 6 -0.22 -23.53 2.73
C LYS A 6 -0.59 -23.66 1.27
N ASP A 7 0.31 -23.26 0.39
CA ASP A 7 0.09 -23.13 -1.05
C ASP A 7 -1.24 -22.42 -1.39
N THR A 8 -1.48 -21.29 -0.72
CA THR A 8 -2.74 -20.53 -0.83
C THR A 8 -2.47 -19.14 -1.37
N VAL A 9 -3.29 -18.70 -2.32
CA VAL A 9 -3.23 -17.34 -2.89
C VAL A 9 -4.41 -16.51 -2.40
N TYR A 10 -4.08 -15.34 -1.83
CA TYR A 10 -5.04 -14.31 -1.44
C TYR A 10 -5.12 -13.26 -2.54
N TYR A 11 -6.32 -13.06 -3.07
CA TYR A 11 -6.62 -12.12 -4.15
C TYR A 11 -7.18 -10.82 -3.59
N PHE A 12 -6.77 -9.71 -4.22
CA PHE A 12 -7.23 -8.37 -3.85
C PHE A 12 -7.70 -7.62 -5.09
N ASP A 13 -8.85 -6.98 -4.97
CA ASP A 13 -9.51 -6.14 -5.95
C ASP A 13 -10.18 -4.96 -5.22
N LYS A 14 -10.87 -4.12 -5.98
CA LYS A 14 -11.56 -2.94 -5.47
C LYS A 14 -12.64 -3.24 -4.43
N THR A 15 -13.23 -4.43 -4.47
CA THR A 15 -14.32 -4.83 -3.58
C THR A 15 -13.81 -5.39 -2.26
N ASN A 16 -12.56 -5.85 -2.20
CA ASN A 16 -12.05 -6.59 -1.04
C ASN A 16 -10.66 -6.11 -0.52
N GLY A 17 -10.15 -4.96 -0.99
CA GLY A 17 -9.02 -4.34 -0.31
C GLY A 17 -8.25 -3.27 -1.06
N LEU A 18 -8.36 -3.19 -2.39
CA LEU A 18 -7.68 -2.17 -3.19
C LEU A 18 -8.55 -0.94 -3.44
N SER A 19 -7.92 0.18 -3.75
CA SER A 19 -8.58 1.43 -4.14
C SER A 19 -9.15 1.36 -5.56
N ASP A 20 -8.49 0.61 -6.45
CA ASP A 20 -8.99 0.27 -7.79
C ASP A 20 -8.36 -1.04 -8.30
N ASN A 21 -8.91 -1.61 -9.38
CA ASN A 21 -8.46 -2.88 -9.95
C ASN A 21 -7.22 -2.72 -10.83
N ILE A 22 -6.99 -1.54 -11.39
CA ILE A 22 -5.83 -1.29 -12.25
C ILE A 22 -4.64 -0.92 -11.36
N VAL A 23 -3.80 -1.89 -11.04
CA VAL A 23 -2.55 -1.68 -10.28
C VAL A 23 -1.50 -1.01 -11.18
N LYS A 24 -0.91 0.08 -10.70
CA LYS A 24 0.14 0.86 -11.37
C LYS A 24 1.54 0.56 -10.86
N GLY A 25 1.65 0.10 -9.62
CA GLY A 25 2.93 -0.13 -8.97
C GLY A 25 2.76 -0.74 -7.59
N ILE A 26 3.76 -1.49 -7.15
CA ILE A 26 3.80 -2.17 -5.86
C ILE A 26 5.18 -1.97 -5.25
N ILE A 27 5.26 -1.62 -3.97
CA ILE A 27 6.52 -1.61 -3.23
C ILE A 27 6.30 -1.94 -1.76
N GLU A 28 7.32 -2.52 -1.12
CA GLU A 28 7.30 -2.80 0.32
C GLU A 28 8.15 -1.76 1.07
N ASP A 29 7.58 -1.20 2.14
CA ASP A 29 8.33 -0.30 3.03
C ASP A 29 9.21 -1.05 4.03
N ASN A 30 9.73 -0.37 5.04
CA ASN A 30 10.59 -0.98 6.06
C ASN A 30 9.79 -1.60 7.23
N HIS A 31 8.48 -1.39 7.27
CA HIS A 31 7.54 -1.95 8.25
C HIS A 31 6.76 -3.16 7.70
N GLN A 32 7.20 -3.70 6.55
CA GLN A 32 6.52 -4.80 5.85
C GLN A 32 5.09 -4.44 5.40
N HIS A 33 4.81 -3.15 5.18
CA HIS A 33 3.59 -2.75 4.52
C HIS A 33 3.80 -2.73 3.00
N ILE A 34 2.81 -3.27 2.28
CA ILE A 34 2.82 -3.32 0.82
C ILE A 34 1.99 -2.14 0.31
N TRP A 35 2.68 -1.19 -0.30
CA TRP A 35 2.10 -0.01 -0.92
C TRP A 35 1.74 -0.32 -2.38
N VAL A 36 0.50 -0.04 -2.75
CA VAL A 36 -0.08 -0.36 -4.06
C VAL A 36 -0.72 0.91 -4.63
N THR A 37 -0.05 1.55 -5.58
CA THR A 37 -0.66 2.61 -6.38
C THR A 37 -1.61 2.00 -7.40
N THR A 38 -2.81 2.53 -7.52
CA THR A 38 -3.80 2.09 -8.52
C THR A 38 -4.11 3.22 -9.51
N SER A 39 -5.04 2.99 -10.45
CA SER A 39 -5.57 4.03 -11.33
C SER A 39 -6.35 5.11 -10.59
N ASN A 40 -6.79 4.84 -9.35
CA ASN A 40 -7.59 5.77 -8.55
C ASN A 40 -7.34 5.54 -7.06
N GLY A 41 -6.24 6.10 -6.58
CA GLY A 41 -5.86 6.08 -5.17
C GLY A 41 -4.71 5.12 -4.84
N LEU A 42 -4.43 5.05 -3.54
CA LEU A 42 -3.30 4.32 -2.97
C LEU A 42 -3.83 3.34 -1.93
N SER A 43 -3.40 2.09 -2.01
CA SER A 43 -3.78 1.06 -1.03
C SER A 43 -2.53 0.61 -0.28
N VAL A 44 -2.62 0.49 1.03
CA VAL A 44 -1.54 -0.04 1.88
C VAL A 44 -2.06 -1.32 2.51
N LEU A 45 -1.41 -2.43 2.20
CA LEU A 45 -1.74 -3.75 2.73
C LEU A 45 -0.76 -4.12 3.85
N THR A 46 -1.31 -4.59 4.96
CA THR A 46 -0.54 -5.18 6.07
C THR A 46 -0.84 -6.67 6.12
N VAL A 47 0.22 -7.50 6.08
CA VAL A 47 0.13 -8.95 6.09
C VAL A 47 0.81 -9.46 7.37
N GLU A 48 0.02 -9.96 8.32
CA GLU A 48 0.51 -10.42 9.62
C GLU A 48 0.08 -11.87 9.87
N PRO A 49 0.99 -12.80 10.18
CA PRO A 49 0.60 -14.13 10.63
C PRO A 49 0.02 -14.04 12.06
N ASN A 50 -1.13 -14.67 12.30
CA ASN A 50 -1.62 -14.87 13.66
C ASN A 50 -0.82 -15.98 14.40
N ALA A 51 -1.13 -16.22 15.68
CA ALA A 51 -0.46 -17.24 16.50
C ALA A 51 -0.51 -18.67 15.92
N LYS A 52 -1.44 -18.95 14.99
CA LYS A 52 -1.58 -20.24 14.29
C LYS A 52 -0.93 -20.23 12.90
N GLY A 53 -0.18 -19.18 12.55
CA GLY A 53 0.45 -19.01 11.24
C GLY A 53 -0.55 -18.80 10.10
N ILE A 54 -1.78 -18.35 10.38
CA ILE A 54 -2.75 -17.94 9.36
C ILE A 54 -2.52 -16.46 9.08
N LEU A 55 -2.31 -16.12 7.81
CA LEU A 55 -2.15 -14.73 7.38
C LEU A 55 -3.45 -13.97 7.62
N LYS A 56 -3.37 -12.92 8.43
CA LYS A 56 -4.37 -11.86 8.55
C LYS A 56 -3.91 -10.72 7.65
N ILE A 57 -4.75 -10.37 6.68
CA ILE A 57 -4.46 -9.28 5.75
C ILE A 57 -5.47 -8.17 5.98
N SER A 58 -4.98 -6.94 6.09
CA SER A 58 -5.82 -5.75 6.22
C SER A 58 -5.35 -4.71 5.21
N SER A 59 -6.28 -3.88 4.74
CA SER A 59 -5.98 -2.80 3.81
C SER A 59 -6.41 -1.46 4.36
N ARG A 60 -5.69 -0.42 3.95
CA ARG A 60 -6.06 0.98 4.14
C ARG A 60 -5.96 1.68 2.79
N ASN A 61 -7.04 2.34 2.39
CA ASN A 61 -7.12 3.05 1.12
C ASN A 61 -7.05 4.55 1.38
N PHE A 62 -6.32 5.23 0.52
CA PHE A 62 -6.13 6.68 0.57
C PHE A 62 -6.46 7.27 -0.79
N SER A 63 -7.12 8.42 -0.74
CA SER A 63 -7.48 9.25 -1.89
C SER A 63 -7.11 10.71 -1.62
N ALA A 64 -7.36 11.58 -2.58
CA ALA A 64 -7.23 13.03 -2.42
C ALA A 64 -8.05 13.57 -1.24
N LYS A 65 -9.17 12.90 -0.88
CA LYS A 65 -9.98 13.27 0.28
C LYS A 65 -9.30 12.99 1.62
N ASP A 66 -8.35 12.05 1.62
CA ASP A 66 -7.59 11.64 2.80
C ASP A 66 -6.25 12.39 2.91
N GLY A 67 -6.02 13.35 2.00
CA GLY A 67 -4.83 14.19 1.97
C GLY A 67 -3.74 13.76 0.98
N LEU A 68 -4.02 12.81 0.07
CA LEU A 68 -3.16 12.64 -1.10
C LEU A 68 -3.23 13.88 -1.99
N HIS A 69 -2.15 14.18 -2.70
CA HIS A 69 -2.14 15.29 -3.65
C HIS A 69 -3.09 15.01 -4.84
N ASP A 70 -3.07 13.77 -5.35
CA ASP A 70 -3.93 13.30 -6.43
C ASP A 70 -4.20 11.78 -6.27
N ASN A 71 -5.19 11.28 -7.00
CA ASN A 71 -5.53 9.85 -7.10
C ASN A 71 -4.81 9.15 -8.25
N TYR A 72 -4.26 9.88 -9.21
CA TYR A 72 -3.70 9.32 -10.44
C TYR A 72 -2.19 9.13 -10.35
N PHE A 73 -1.77 7.88 -10.52
CA PHE A 73 -0.36 7.48 -10.49
C PHE A 73 0.11 7.00 -11.86
N ASN A 74 1.37 7.29 -12.17
CA ASN A 74 2.03 6.79 -13.37
C ASN A 74 2.35 5.29 -13.22
N THR A 75 2.28 4.55 -14.32
CA THR A 75 2.69 3.14 -14.32
C THR A 75 4.17 3.01 -13.96
N HIS A 76 4.49 2.13 -13.01
CA HIS A 76 5.82 1.99 -12.36
C HIS A 76 6.32 3.25 -11.63
N GLY A 77 5.47 4.26 -11.41
CA GLY A 77 5.79 5.49 -10.71
C GLY A 77 5.83 5.34 -9.18
N ILE A 78 6.45 4.28 -8.66
CA ILE A 78 6.60 4.09 -7.22
C ILE A 78 8.02 3.62 -6.89
N TYR A 79 8.64 4.24 -5.89
CA TYR A 79 10.02 3.92 -5.52
C TYR A 79 10.29 4.15 -4.03
N LYS A 80 11.10 3.27 -3.42
CA LYS A 80 11.52 3.38 -2.02
C LYS A 80 12.92 3.97 -1.98
N LEU A 81 13.03 5.12 -1.35
CA LEU A 81 14.29 5.80 -1.12
C LEU A 81 15.12 5.08 -0.06
N ARG A 82 16.44 5.35 -0.04
CA ARG A 82 17.37 4.75 0.93
C ARG A 82 17.03 5.07 2.38
N ASN A 83 16.40 6.23 2.63
CA ASN A 83 15.95 6.64 3.96
C ASN A 83 14.62 5.99 4.38
N GLY A 84 14.00 5.17 3.52
CA GLY A 84 12.73 4.49 3.78
C GLY A 84 11.48 5.27 3.34
N ASP A 85 11.63 6.49 2.83
CA ASP A 85 10.50 7.22 2.26
C ASP A 85 10.04 6.58 0.94
N ILE A 86 8.76 6.70 0.63
CA ILE A 86 8.14 6.22 -0.60
C ILE A 86 7.86 7.42 -1.51
N LEU A 87 8.44 7.41 -2.70
CA LEU A 87 8.12 8.31 -3.79
C LEU A 87 6.98 7.74 -4.61
N LEU A 88 5.96 8.56 -4.86
CA LEU A 88 4.79 8.27 -5.66
C LEU A 88 4.73 9.27 -6.82
N GLY A 89 5.06 8.82 -8.02
CA GLY A 89 4.95 9.58 -9.27
C GLY A 89 3.52 9.61 -9.78
N GLY A 90 3.00 10.82 -9.99
CA GLY A 90 1.69 11.10 -10.55
C GLY A 90 1.76 11.94 -11.82
N THR A 91 0.60 12.39 -12.27
CA THR A 91 0.42 13.28 -13.43
C THR A 91 1.13 14.62 -13.25
N GLU A 92 1.10 15.18 -12.03
CA GLU A 92 1.64 16.51 -11.70
C GLU A 92 3.01 16.45 -10.98
N GLY A 93 3.80 15.42 -11.24
CA GLY A 93 5.13 15.24 -10.63
C GLY A 93 5.17 14.08 -9.64
N TYR A 94 5.63 14.31 -8.41
CA TYR A 94 5.73 13.26 -7.39
C TYR A 94 5.36 13.74 -5.98
N THR A 95 4.82 12.82 -5.19
CA THR A 95 4.58 12.98 -3.76
C THR A 95 5.56 12.10 -2.99
N THR A 96 6.12 12.62 -1.90
CA THR A 96 6.94 11.81 -0.97
C THR A 96 6.13 11.49 0.27
N VAL A 97 6.08 10.22 0.65
CA VAL A 97 5.39 9.73 1.85
C VAL A 97 6.42 9.13 2.78
N ASN A 98 6.36 9.50 4.06
CA ASN A 98 7.18 8.90 5.11
C ASN A 98 6.33 7.85 5.86
N PRO A 99 6.59 6.55 5.69
CA PRO A 99 5.81 5.50 6.35
C PRO A 99 5.88 5.55 7.88
N ASN A 100 7.03 5.95 8.45
CA ASN A 100 7.22 6.03 9.90
C ASN A 100 6.23 7.01 10.55
N LYS A 101 5.98 8.15 9.89
CA LYS A 101 5.03 9.17 10.39
C LYS A 101 3.57 8.79 10.22
N MET A 102 3.24 7.94 9.24
CA MET A 102 1.87 7.43 9.06
C MET A 102 1.53 6.35 10.08
N ALA A 103 2.50 5.51 10.46
CA ALA A 103 2.30 4.47 11.47
C ALA A 103 1.93 5.05 12.84
N GLU A 104 2.57 6.15 13.26
CA GLU A 104 2.33 6.80 14.55
C GLU A 104 0.89 7.31 14.71
N LYS A 105 0.29 7.88 13.65
CA LYS A 105 -1.10 8.37 13.70
C LYS A 105 -2.14 7.26 13.85
N SER A 106 -1.75 6.00 13.69
CA SER A 106 -2.68 4.87 13.70
C SER A 106 -2.70 4.05 14.98
N LYS A 107 -1.89 4.42 15.99
CA LYS A 107 -2.07 3.93 17.36
C LYS A 107 -3.18 4.77 18.01
N PRO A 108 -4.27 4.14 18.50
CA PRO A 108 -5.20 4.88 19.37
C PRO A 108 -4.46 5.36 20.62
N PRO A 109 -4.88 6.50 21.22
CA PRO A 109 -4.33 6.99 22.48
C PRO A 109 -4.51 5.98 23.63
#